data_AF-A0A948B643-F1
#
_entry.id   AF-A0A948B643-F1
#
_cell.length_a   1.000
_cell.length_b   1.000
_cell.length_c   1.000
_cell.angle_alpha   90.00
_cell.angle_beta   90.00
_cell.angle_gamma   90.00
#
_symmetry.space_group_name_H-M   'P 1'
#
loop_
_entity.id
_entity.type
_entity.pdbx_description
1 polymer ?
#
loop_
_entity_poly.entity_id
_entity_poly.type
_entity_poly.pdbx_seq_one_letter_code
_entity_poly.pdbx_strand_id
1 'polypeptide(L)'
;MEKKSPQDIMNEYPSIKALIPTEEEQRYVNGMTDQHFRSENDPEAKTMGSCIYSETCPDALHALELVADKLGKDDSKDREFFKAQGAPESCLLPFARYYAVEGIRGKSRIVSVKDLEDDTKITLKPSPKGTPSLIIPESRAPEAALKDVNYATVICGPAQDREGFTVWTMHAGHPAPLIPIQKDEEGKPVKDAEGRMVVPEDTGWKYGDEIPVSEVRAKLGEDIFISIE
;
A
#
# COMPACT_ATOMS: atom_id res chain seq x y z
N MET A 1 -2.94 -22.81 1.08
CA MET A 1 -4.30 -22.43 1.48
C MET A 1 -5.20 -22.57 0.27
N GLU A 2 -6.38 -23.17 0.40
CA GLU A 2 -7.26 -23.41 -0.76
C GLU A 2 -7.90 -22.09 -1.22
N LYS A 3 -7.85 -21.79 -2.52
CA LYS A 3 -8.40 -20.53 -3.06
C LYS A 3 -9.92 -20.63 -3.07
N LYS A 4 -10.57 -19.86 -2.19
CA LYS A 4 -12.04 -19.75 -2.13
C LYS A 4 -12.60 -19.20 -3.43
N SER A 5 -13.73 -19.75 -3.88
CA SER A 5 -14.43 -19.20 -5.04
C SER A 5 -15.09 -17.85 -4.70
N PRO A 6 -15.32 -16.95 -5.67
CA PRO A 6 -16.05 -15.70 -5.46
C PRO A 6 -17.38 -15.90 -4.71
N GLN A 7 -18.14 -16.94 -5.07
CA GLN A 7 -19.41 -17.24 -4.44
C GLN A 7 -19.26 -17.67 -2.97
N ASP A 8 -18.22 -18.42 -2.63
CA ASP A 8 -17.94 -18.83 -1.25
C ASP A 8 -17.53 -17.63 -0.39
N ILE A 9 -16.72 -16.71 -0.94
CA ILE A 9 -16.32 -15.47 -0.27
C ILE A 9 -17.55 -14.65 0.12
N MET A 10 -18.53 -14.49 -0.79
CA MET A 10 -19.75 -13.72 -0.52
C MET A 10 -20.67 -14.36 0.51
N ASN A 11 -20.69 -15.69 0.57
CA ASN A 11 -21.52 -16.42 1.54
C ASN A 11 -20.92 -16.38 2.94
N GLU A 12 -19.59 -16.46 3.04
CA GLU A 12 -18.87 -16.49 4.32
C GLU A 12 -18.65 -15.09 4.91
N TYR A 13 -18.48 -14.08 4.06
CA TYR A 13 -18.15 -12.70 4.45
C TYR A 13 -19.16 -11.68 3.88
N PRO A 14 -20.44 -11.76 4.30
CA PRO A 14 -21.47 -10.87 3.77
C PRO A 14 -21.23 -9.39 4.12
N SER A 15 -20.43 -9.13 5.17
CA SER A 15 -20.22 -7.77 5.70
C SER A 15 -19.32 -6.91 4.80
N ILE A 16 -18.38 -7.54 4.08
CA ILE A 16 -17.44 -6.84 3.18
C ILE A 16 -17.90 -6.82 1.71
N LYS A 17 -19.06 -7.40 1.39
CA LYS A 17 -19.61 -7.49 0.02
C LYS A 17 -19.72 -6.15 -0.70
N ALA A 18 -19.97 -5.06 0.03
CA ALA A 18 -20.09 -3.73 -0.56
C ALA A 18 -18.75 -3.16 -1.08
N LEU A 19 -17.61 -3.62 -0.57
CA LEU A 19 -16.28 -3.19 -1.03
C LEU A 19 -15.75 -3.97 -2.21
N ILE A 20 -16.07 -5.27 -2.26
CA ILE A 20 -15.64 -6.19 -3.32
C ILE A 20 -16.87 -6.86 -3.97
N PRO A 21 -17.81 -6.07 -4.52
CA PRO A 21 -19.05 -6.61 -5.06
C PRO A 21 -18.85 -7.47 -6.32
N THR A 22 -17.74 -7.29 -7.04
CA THR A 22 -17.47 -8.04 -8.28
C THR A 22 -16.54 -9.23 -8.05
N GLU A 23 -16.64 -10.25 -8.91
CA GLU A 23 -15.74 -11.41 -8.85
C GLU A 23 -14.27 -11.02 -9.04
N GLU A 24 -14.00 -9.99 -9.85
CA GLU A 24 -12.64 -9.51 -10.08
C GLU A 24 -12.03 -8.93 -8.81
N GLU A 25 -12.77 -8.08 -8.10
CA GLU A 25 -12.33 -7.51 -6.81
C GLU A 25 -12.17 -8.60 -5.74
N GLN A 26 -13.04 -9.62 -5.74
CA GLN A 26 -12.96 -10.75 -4.82
C GLN A 26 -11.71 -11.61 -5.10
N ARG A 27 -11.44 -11.91 -6.37
CA ARG A 27 -10.21 -12.62 -6.77
C ARG A 27 -8.96 -11.81 -6.45
N TYR A 28 -9.01 -10.48 -6.64
CA TYR A 28 -7.93 -9.58 -6.30
C TYR A 28 -7.62 -9.62 -4.80
N VAL A 29 -8.63 -9.45 -3.94
CA VAL A 29 -8.47 -9.54 -2.49
C VAL A 29 -7.98 -10.91 -2.05
N ASN A 30 -8.54 -11.98 -2.61
CA ASN A 30 -8.08 -13.33 -2.30
C ASN A 30 -6.62 -13.54 -2.74
N GLY A 31 -6.21 -12.93 -3.85
CA GLY A 31 -4.83 -12.93 -4.34
C GLY A 31 -3.85 -12.16 -3.46
N MET A 32 -4.29 -11.10 -2.76
CA MET A 32 -3.45 -10.37 -1.81
C MET A 32 -3.03 -11.23 -0.63
N THR A 33 -3.83 -12.22 -0.25
CA THR A 33 -3.45 -13.20 0.77
C THR A 33 -2.15 -13.90 0.40
N ASP A 34 -2.04 -14.37 -0.85
CA ASP A 34 -0.83 -15.01 -1.36
C ASP A 34 0.32 -14.01 -1.54
N GLN A 35 0.11 -12.70 -1.46
CA GLN A 35 1.16 -11.69 -1.65
C GLN A 35 1.66 -11.11 -0.33
N HIS A 36 0.79 -10.96 0.65
CA HIS A 36 1.08 -10.21 1.87
C HIS A 36 0.99 -11.05 3.14
N PHE A 37 0.27 -12.19 3.14
CA PHE A 37 0.13 -13.03 4.34
C PHE A 37 1.12 -14.18 4.30
N ARG A 38 1.95 -14.27 5.34
CA ARG A 38 3.02 -15.26 5.46
C ARG A 38 3.17 -15.76 6.88
N SER A 39 3.76 -16.94 7.02
CA SER A 39 4.19 -17.45 8.32
C SER A 39 5.41 -16.66 8.82
N GLU A 40 5.50 -16.42 10.12
CA GLU A 40 6.69 -15.83 10.76
C GLU A 40 7.94 -16.70 10.53
N ASN A 41 7.74 -18.00 10.31
CA ASN A 41 8.79 -18.98 10.03
C ASN A 41 9.10 -19.15 8.54
N ASP A 42 8.45 -18.41 7.65
CA ASP A 42 8.71 -18.48 6.22
C ASP A 42 10.01 -17.73 5.87
N PRO A 43 11.07 -18.42 5.40
CA PRO A 43 12.32 -17.78 5.02
C PRO A 43 12.15 -16.84 3.81
N GLU A 44 11.19 -17.09 2.91
CA GLU A 44 10.91 -16.24 1.75
C GLU A 44 10.12 -14.98 2.13
N ALA A 45 9.43 -14.95 3.27
CA ALA A 45 8.80 -13.72 3.76
C ALA A 45 9.82 -12.63 4.14
N LYS A 46 11.08 -13.03 4.39
CA LYS A 46 12.21 -12.11 4.54
C LYS A 46 12.64 -11.49 3.20
N THR A 47 12.06 -11.95 2.10
CA THR A 47 12.27 -11.47 0.73
C THR A 47 10.94 -11.22 -0.01
N MET A 48 9.92 -10.70 0.67
CA MET A 48 8.77 -10.11 -0.03
C MET A 48 8.25 -8.81 0.59
N GLY A 49 7.82 -7.88 -0.26
CA GLY A 49 7.10 -6.65 0.07
C GLY A 49 5.96 -6.81 1.09
N SER A 50 6.02 -6.05 2.19
CA SER A 50 4.94 -5.84 3.17
C SER A 50 4.28 -7.11 3.72
N CYS A 51 5.04 -7.92 4.44
CA CYS A 51 4.55 -9.16 5.04
C CYS A 51 3.78 -8.93 6.35
N ILE A 52 2.57 -9.49 6.41
CA ILE A 52 1.73 -9.66 7.58
C ILE A 52 1.98 -11.06 8.14
N TYR A 53 2.44 -11.12 9.39
CA TYR A 53 2.65 -12.36 10.14
C TYR A 53 1.52 -12.52 11.12
N SER A 54 0.48 -13.22 10.72
CA SER A 54 -0.69 -13.25 11.57
C SER A 54 -1.23 -14.65 11.72
N GLU A 55 -0.87 -15.27 12.85
CA GLU A 55 -1.62 -16.40 13.40
C GLU A 55 -3.03 -15.97 13.84
N THR A 56 -3.24 -14.67 14.12
CA THR A 56 -4.52 -14.10 14.58
C THR A 56 -5.41 -13.57 13.45
N CYS A 57 -4.87 -13.41 12.23
CA CYS A 57 -5.58 -12.96 11.04
C CYS A 57 -5.05 -13.73 9.83
N PRO A 58 -5.65 -14.88 9.49
CA PRO A 58 -5.03 -15.85 8.59
C PRO A 58 -4.94 -15.38 7.13
N ASP A 59 -5.74 -14.39 6.73
CA ASP A 59 -5.80 -13.91 5.35
C ASP A 59 -6.36 -12.49 5.22
N ALA A 60 -6.35 -11.97 3.98
CA ALA A 60 -6.85 -10.64 3.67
C ALA A 60 -8.36 -10.48 3.90
N LEU A 61 -9.17 -11.55 3.75
CA LEU A 61 -10.61 -11.48 3.96
C LEU A 61 -10.93 -11.28 5.46
N HIS A 62 -10.24 -12.01 6.34
CA HIS A 62 -10.35 -11.81 7.78
C HIS A 62 -9.90 -10.42 8.21
N ALA A 63 -8.85 -9.87 7.61
CA ALA A 63 -8.40 -8.51 7.91
C ALA A 63 -9.46 -7.46 7.52
N LEU A 64 -10.15 -7.66 6.39
CA LEU A 64 -11.25 -6.78 5.99
C LEU A 64 -12.48 -6.91 6.91
N GLU A 65 -12.80 -8.12 7.38
CA GLU A 65 -13.89 -8.33 8.34
C GLU A 65 -13.62 -7.62 9.68
N LEU A 66 -12.37 -7.60 10.15
CA LEU A 66 -11.98 -6.89 11.37
C LEU A 66 -12.23 -5.38 11.32
N VAL A 67 -12.32 -4.80 10.11
CA VAL A 67 -12.64 -3.39 9.91
C VAL A 67 -13.98 -3.18 9.22
N ALA A 68 -14.80 -4.23 9.07
CA ALA A 68 -16.04 -4.18 8.29
C ALA A 68 -17.01 -3.09 8.76
N ASP A 69 -17.07 -2.87 10.07
CA ASP A 69 -17.89 -1.84 10.69
C ASP A 69 -17.41 -0.42 10.41
N LYS A 70 -16.13 -0.23 10.04
CA LYS A 70 -15.55 1.05 9.62
C LYS A 70 -15.75 1.33 8.12
N LEU A 71 -15.98 0.30 7.31
CA LEU A 71 -15.96 0.43 5.85
C LEU A 71 -17.03 1.37 5.33
N GLY A 72 -16.62 2.30 4.46
CA GLY A 72 -17.49 3.30 3.85
C GLY A 72 -17.90 4.43 4.80
N LYS A 73 -17.36 4.45 6.02
CA LYS A 73 -17.55 5.53 7.00
C LYS A 73 -16.36 6.49 6.97
N ASP A 74 -16.44 7.50 7.83
CA ASP A 74 -15.36 8.45 8.07
C ASP A 74 -14.09 7.73 8.58
N ASP A 75 -12.97 7.95 7.89
CA ASP A 75 -11.66 7.37 8.20
C ASP A 75 -10.77 8.33 9.02
N SER A 76 -11.30 9.45 9.49
CA SER A 76 -10.53 10.47 10.23
C SER A 76 -9.80 9.90 11.44
N LYS A 77 -10.41 8.96 12.18
CA LYS A 77 -9.75 8.32 13.33
C LYS A 77 -8.56 7.47 12.93
N ASP A 78 -8.70 6.67 11.88
CA ASP A 78 -7.62 5.83 11.37
C ASP A 78 -6.51 6.70 10.75
N ARG A 79 -6.86 7.79 10.06
CA ARG A 79 -5.88 8.80 9.59
C ARG A 79 -5.09 9.40 10.75
N GLU A 80 -5.74 9.84 11.82
CA GLU A 80 -5.06 10.35 13.02
C GLU A 80 -4.19 9.27 13.69
N PHE A 81 -4.65 8.01 13.71
CA PHE A 81 -3.84 6.89 14.16
C PHE A 81 -2.55 6.76 13.34
N PHE A 82 -2.62 6.75 12.01
CA PHE A 82 -1.44 6.64 11.17
C PHE A 82 -0.47 7.83 11.36
N LYS A 83 -1.00 9.05 11.48
CA LYS A 83 -0.19 10.24 11.80
C LYS A 83 0.51 10.11 13.14
N ALA A 84 -0.19 9.62 14.17
CA ALA A 84 0.40 9.39 15.49
C ALA A 84 1.49 8.30 15.47
N GLN A 85 1.42 7.33 14.56
CA GLN A 85 2.50 6.37 14.31
C GLN A 85 3.69 6.98 13.55
N GLY A 86 3.54 8.17 12.95
CA GLY A 86 4.58 8.86 12.19
C GLY A 86 4.37 8.86 10.67
N ALA A 87 3.20 8.46 10.16
CA ALA A 87 2.87 8.61 8.75
C ALA A 87 2.60 10.10 8.42
N PRO A 88 3.28 10.70 7.43
CA PRO A 88 3.04 12.08 7.06
C PRO A 88 1.76 12.20 6.27
N GLU A 89 1.18 13.39 6.28
CA GLU A 89 -0.10 13.67 5.60
C GLU A 89 -0.04 13.39 4.09
N SER A 90 1.14 13.56 3.48
CA SER A 90 1.42 13.21 2.09
C SER A 90 1.17 11.74 1.74
N CYS A 91 1.24 10.82 2.72
CA CYS A 91 0.95 9.40 2.53
C CYS A 91 -0.55 9.09 2.50
N LEU A 92 -1.39 10.04 2.91
CA LEU A 92 -2.82 9.87 3.12
C LEU A 92 -3.63 10.63 2.06
N LEU A 93 -3.65 10.10 0.84
CA LEU A 93 -4.36 10.68 -0.31
C LEU A 93 -5.79 11.10 0.09
N PRO A 94 -6.20 12.35 -0.17
CA PRO A 94 -7.46 12.89 0.34
C PRO A 94 -8.71 12.21 -0.23
N PHE A 95 -8.59 11.59 -1.41
CA PHE A 95 -9.67 10.87 -2.08
C PHE A 95 -9.70 9.37 -1.77
N ALA A 96 -8.73 8.84 -1.02
CA ALA A 96 -8.71 7.46 -0.56
C ALA A 96 -9.21 7.36 0.88
N ARG A 97 -9.56 6.14 1.30
CA ARG A 97 -9.91 5.79 2.67
C ARG A 97 -8.87 4.84 3.24
N TYR A 98 -8.48 5.08 4.48
CA TYR A 98 -7.44 4.32 5.17
C TYR A 98 -8.02 3.70 6.42
N TYR A 99 -7.88 2.38 6.60
CA TYR A 99 -8.36 1.69 7.79
C TYR A 99 -7.21 0.97 8.48
N ALA A 100 -7.05 1.22 9.78
CA ALA A 100 -6.09 0.49 10.60
C ALA A 100 -6.74 -0.80 11.10
N VAL A 101 -6.06 -1.92 10.82
CA VAL A 101 -6.39 -3.24 11.38
C VAL A 101 -5.45 -3.49 12.55
N GLU A 102 -5.89 -3.11 13.73
CA GLU A 102 -5.12 -3.25 14.98
C GLU A 102 -5.03 -4.73 15.42
N GLY A 103 -3.97 -5.09 16.14
CA GLY A 103 -3.80 -6.44 16.70
C GLY A 103 -3.25 -7.48 15.71
N ILE A 104 -2.90 -7.05 14.51
CA ILE A 104 -2.21 -7.86 13.50
C ILE A 104 -0.71 -7.63 13.62
N ARG A 105 0.08 -8.71 13.79
CA ARG A 105 1.54 -8.61 13.76
C ARG A 105 2.06 -8.64 12.32
N GLY A 106 3.17 -7.96 12.06
CA GLY A 106 3.81 -7.96 10.75
C GLY A 106 5.18 -7.31 10.77
N LYS A 107 5.88 -7.37 9.64
CA LYS A 107 7.05 -6.53 9.39
C LYS A 107 6.68 -5.50 8.34
N SER A 108 6.70 -4.24 8.72
CA SER A 108 6.55 -3.17 7.76
C SER A 108 7.81 -3.08 6.91
N ARG A 109 7.59 -3.08 5.60
CA ARG A 109 8.59 -2.75 4.57
C ARG A 109 8.43 -1.34 4.03
N ILE A 110 7.54 -0.58 4.67
CA ILE A 110 7.30 0.81 4.36
C ILE A 110 8.23 1.61 5.26
N VAL A 111 9.31 2.12 4.65
CA VAL A 111 10.39 2.78 5.37
C VAL A 111 10.42 4.25 5.07
N SER A 112 10.68 5.06 6.08
CA SER A 112 10.87 6.49 5.89
C SER A 112 12.22 6.72 5.22
N VAL A 113 12.27 7.61 4.23
CA VAL A 113 13.53 7.96 3.56
C VAL A 113 14.52 8.60 4.52
N LYS A 114 14.09 9.15 5.66
CA LYS A 114 14.96 9.69 6.72
C LYS A 114 15.82 8.61 7.41
N ASP A 115 15.37 7.36 7.37
CA ASP A 115 16.04 6.22 8.03
C ASP A 115 17.06 5.54 7.09
N LEU A 116 17.34 6.13 5.92
CA LEU A 116 18.19 5.56 4.87
C LEU A 116 19.43 6.42 4.60
N GLU A 117 20.49 5.80 4.09
CA GLU A 117 21.70 6.51 3.65
C GLU A 117 21.46 7.24 2.32
N ASP A 118 22.12 8.39 2.13
CA ASP A 118 21.92 9.31 0.99
C ASP A 118 22.20 8.69 -0.38
N ASP A 119 23.10 7.69 -0.44
CA ASP A 119 23.50 6.99 -1.66
C ASP A 119 22.65 5.75 -1.95
N THR A 120 21.77 5.35 -1.02
CA THR A 120 20.82 4.24 -1.20
C THR A 120 20.01 4.48 -2.47
N LYS A 121 20.02 3.50 -3.38
CA LYS A 121 19.33 3.57 -4.66
C LYS A 121 17.90 3.07 -4.56
N ILE A 122 16.96 3.95 -4.93
CA ILE A 122 15.54 3.69 -5.01
C ILE A 122 15.17 3.62 -6.49
N THR A 123 14.35 2.64 -6.87
CA THR A 123 13.80 2.52 -8.22
C THR A 123 12.40 3.13 -8.28
N LEU A 124 12.16 3.97 -9.28
CA LEU A 124 10.82 4.46 -9.59
C LEU A 124 10.05 3.44 -10.44
N LYS A 125 8.96 2.87 -9.94
CA LYS A 125 8.10 1.93 -10.69
C LYS A 125 6.64 2.39 -10.73
N PRO A 126 5.87 2.00 -11.75
CA PRO A 126 4.43 2.16 -11.71
C PRO A 126 3.83 1.11 -10.76
N SER A 127 2.91 1.54 -9.90
CA SER A 127 2.09 0.64 -9.10
C SER A 127 1.15 -0.16 -10.02
N PRO A 128 0.56 -1.27 -9.54
CA PRO A 128 -0.47 -2.00 -10.28
C PRO A 128 -1.69 -1.16 -10.70
N LYS A 129 -1.93 -0.02 -10.03
CA LYS A 129 -3.01 0.93 -10.35
C LYS A 129 -2.54 2.09 -11.24
N GLY A 130 -1.30 2.02 -11.74
CA GLY A 130 -0.71 2.99 -12.66
C GLY A 130 -0.16 4.24 -11.97
N THR A 131 -0.07 4.30 -10.64
CA THR A 131 0.47 5.46 -9.92
C THR A 131 1.97 5.31 -9.66
N PRO A 132 2.78 6.38 -9.70
CA PRO A 132 4.21 6.23 -9.51
C PRO A 132 4.54 5.91 -8.05
N SER A 133 5.47 4.98 -7.85
CA SER A 133 5.87 4.45 -6.55
C SER A 133 7.39 4.32 -6.47
N LEU A 134 7.95 4.72 -5.34
CA LEU A 134 9.37 4.59 -5.03
C LEU A 134 9.62 3.31 -4.24
N ILE A 135 10.56 2.50 -4.72
CA ILE A 135 10.83 1.15 -4.21
C ILE A 135 12.32 0.92 -4.04
N ILE A 136 12.73 0.33 -2.91
CA ILE A 136 14.08 -0.23 -2.74
C ILE A 136 14.04 -1.73 -3.03
N PRO A 137 14.90 -2.25 -3.93
CA PRO A 137 15.07 -3.68 -4.09
C PRO A 137 15.51 -4.34 -2.78
N GLU A 138 14.96 -5.50 -2.42
CA GLU A 138 15.27 -6.15 -1.13
C GLU A 138 16.75 -6.45 -0.95
N SER A 139 17.43 -6.85 -2.03
CA SER A 139 18.88 -7.11 -2.03
C SER A 139 19.72 -5.87 -1.73
N ARG A 140 19.10 -4.68 -1.74
CA ARG A 140 19.69 -3.38 -1.42
C ARG A 140 19.09 -2.75 -0.16
N ALA A 141 18.10 -3.38 0.45
CA ALA A 141 17.45 -2.85 1.64
C ALA A 141 18.35 -3.02 2.87
N PRO A 142 18.50 -1.98 3.71
CA PRO A 142 19.16 -2.14 5.00
C PRO A 142 18.43 -3.15 5.88
N GLU A 143 19.16 -4.00 6.60
CA GLU A 143 18.55 -4.99 7.52
C GLU A 143 17.66 -4.32 8.60
N ALA A 144 18.02 -3.10 9.00
CA ALA A 144 17.25 -2.27 9.95
C ALA A 144 15.91 -1.74 9.40
N ALA A 145 15.64 -1.91 8.11
CA ALA A 145 14.46 -1.37 7.45
C ALA A 145 13.19 -2.20 7.73
N LEU A 146 13.32 -3.44 8.21
CA LEU A 146 12.19 -4.30 8.59
C LEU A 146 11.75 -4.00 10.03
N LYS A 147 10.76 -3.12 10.18
CA LYS A 147 10.22 -2.76 11.50
C LYS A 147 9.07 -3.68 11.88
N ASP A 148 9.15 -4.31 13.06
CA ASP A 148 8.00 -5.02 13.61
C ASP A 148 6.86 -4.05 13.94
N VAL A 149 5.66 -4.41 13.54
CA VAL A 149 4.44 -3.61 13.76
C VAL A 149 3.31 -4.50 14.28
N ASN A 150 2.37 -3.87 14.98
CA ASN A 150 1.17 -4.50 15.55
C ASN A 150 -0.14 -4.02 14.88
N TYR A 151 -0.02 -3.52 13.65
CA TYR A 151 -1.16 -3.14 12.82
C TYR A 151 -0.87 -3.35 11.33
N ALA A 152 -1.94 -3.48 10.55
CA ALA A 152 -1.91 -3.40 9.09
C ALA A 152 -2.74 -2.20 8.61
N THR A 153 -2.40 -1.70 7.42
CA THR A 153 -3.15 -0.67 6.71
C THR A 153 -3.93 -1.31 5.58
N VAL A 154 -5.23 -1.01 5.51
CA VAL A 154 -6.06 -1.25 4.33
C VAL A 154 -6.29 0.09 3.64
N ILE A 155 -5.96 0.17 2.36
CA ILE A 155 -6.22 1.35 1.54
C ILE A 155 -7.36 1.02 0.57
N CYS A 156 -8.43 1.81 0.63
CA CYS A 156 -9.52 1.77 -0.32
C CYS A 156 -9.54 3.06 -1.13
N GLY A 157 -9.63 2.98 -2.46
CA GLY A 157 -9.80 4.16 -3.30
C GLY A 157 -10.93 3.97 -4.30
N PRO A 158 -11.17 4.97 -5.17
CA PRO A 158 -12.20 4.87 -6.20
C PRO A 158 -12.10 3.58 -7.01
N ALA A 159 -13.24 2.93 -7.24
CA ALA A 159 -13.31 1.80 -8.15
C ALA A 159 -13.11 2.25 -9.60
N GLN A 160 -12.51 1.40 -10.43
CA GLN A 160 -12.18 1.75 -11.81
C GLN A 160 -13.42 1.77 -12.71
N ASP A 161 -14.31 0.78 -12.54
CA ASP A 161 -15.40 0.50 -13.48
C ASP A 161 -16.81 0.70 -12.87
N ARG A 162 -16.89 1.32 -11.68
CA ARG A 162 -18.17 1.61 -11.00
C ARG A 162 -18.07 2.79 -10.05
N GLU A 163 -19.21 3.35 -9.67
CA GLU A 163 -19.28 4.25 -8.54
C GLU A 163 -18.96 3.54 -7.21
N GLY A 164 -18.27 4.26 -6.33
CA GLY A 164 -17.90 3.79 -5.00
C GLY A 164 -16.40 3.47 -4.85
N PHE A 165 -16.09 2.79 -3.75
CA PHE A 165 -14.72 2.45 -3.36
C PHE A 165 -14.47 0.94 -3.50
N THR A 166 -13.21 0.59 -3.73
CA THR A 166 -12.71 -0.78 -3.73
C THR A 166 -11.37 -0.86 -3.01
N VAL A 167 -10.95 -2.07 -2.64
CA VAL A 167 -9.65 -2.29 -1.98
C VAL A 167 -8.53 -2.11 -3.01
N TRP A 168 -7.60 -1.21 -2.71
CA TRP A 168 -6.42 -0.95 -3.54
C TRP A 168 -5.20 -1.74 -3.09
N THR A 169 -4.97 -1.86 -1.78
CA THR A 169 -3.86 -2.63 -1.23
C THR A 169 -4.08 -2.86 0.27
N MET A 170 -3.33 -3.83 0.80
CA MET A 170 -3.20 -4.08 2.23
C MET A 170 -1.72 -4.38 2.53
N HIS A 171 -1.18 -3.79 3.60
CA HIS A 171 0.19 -4.05 4.02
C HIS A 171 0.39 -3.85 5.52
N ALA A 172 1.41 -4.47 6.09
CA ALA A 172 1.81 -4.24 7.47
C ALA A 172 2.41 -2.83 7.66
N GLY A 173 1.97 -2.14 8.71
CA GLY A 173 2.53 -0.84 9.11
C GLY A 173 2.01 0.32 8.27
N HIS A 174 2.85 1.33 8.07
CA HIS A 174 2.45 2.63 7.51
C HIS A 174 1.84 2.54 6.11
N PRO A 175 0.90 3.44 5.76
CA PRO A 175 0.54 3.67 4.37
C PRO A 175 1.77 4.10 3.57
N ALA A 176 2.06 3.39 2.47
CA ALA A 176 3.06 3.84 1.51
C ALA A 176 2.52 5.04 0.70
N PRO A 177 3.21 6.19 0.65
CA PRO A 177 2.84 7.28 -0.22
C PRO A 177 3.09 6.85 -1.67
N LEU A 178 2.13 7.18 -2.51
CA LEU A 178 2.39 7.34 -3.93
C LEU A 178 3.10 8.70 -4.07
N ILE A 179 4.15 8.77 -4.87
CA ILE A 179 4.82 10.06 -5.08
C ILE A 179 3.90 11.02 -5.83
N PRO A 180 4.15 12.34 -5.77
CA PRO A 180 3.35 13.32 -6.50
C PRO A 180 3.19 12.91 -7.97
N ILE A 181 2.01 13.18 -8.51
CA ILE A 181 1.63 12.88 -9.90
C ILE A 181 1.53 14.17 -10.69
N GLN A 182 1.92 14.13 -11.95
CA GLN A 182 1.71 15.24 -12.86
C GLN A 182 0.21 15.50 -12.99
N LYS A 183 -0.15 16.78 -12.89
CA LYS A 183 -1.53 17.25 -13.09
C LYS A 183 -1.58 18.22 -14.27
N ASP A 184 -2.72 18.25 -14.96
CA ASP A 184 -3.01 19.27 -15.97
C ASP A 184 -3.42 20.61 -15.32
N GLU A 185 -3.73 21.60 -16.14
CA GLU A 185 -4.17 22.94 -15.69
C GLU A 185 -5.48 22.90 -14.90
N GLU A 186 -6.29 21.84 -15.06
CA GLU A 186 -7.54 21.61 -14.35
C GLU A 186 -7.33 20.82 -13.04
N GLY A 187 -6.08 20.47 -12.72
CA GLY A 187 -5.70 19.70 -11.54
C GLY A 187 -5.98 18.20 -11.65
N LYS A 188 -6.28 17.68 -12.84
CA LYS A 188 -6.53 16.26 -13.08
C LYS A 188 -5.22 15.50 -13.34
N PRO A 189 -5.09 14.25 -12.89
CA PRO A 189 -3.92 13.43 -13.18
C PRO A 189 -3.70 13.22 -14.68
N VAL A 190 -2.46 13.45 -15.14
CA VAL A 190 -2.06 13.18 -16.53
C VAL A 190 -1.65 11.71 -16.65
N LYS A 191 -2.06 11.07 -17.75
CA LYS A 191 -1.70 9.68 -18.08
C LYS A 191 -0.85 9.60 -19.34
N ASP A 192 0.08 8.66 -19.37
CA ASP A 192 0.89 8.34 -20.55
C ASP A 192 0.13 7.44 -21.55
N ALA A 193 0.77 7.09 -22.67
CA ALA A 193 0.20 6.25 -23.72
C ALA A 193 -0.15 4.82 -23.25
N GLU A 194 0.43 4.36 -22.13
CA GLU A 194 0.17 3.07 -21.50
C GLU A 194 -0.91 3.18 -20.41
N GLY A 195 -1.48 4.38 -20.21
CA GLY A 195 -2.52 4.64 -19.22
C GLY A 195 -1.99 4.82 -17.79
N ARG A 196 -0.68 4.89 -17.59
CA ARG A 196 -0.05 5.12 -16.28
C ARG A 196 -0.05 6.61 -15.97
N MET A 197 -0.20 6.96 -14.70
CA MET A 197 -0.03 8.33 -14.24
C MET A 197 1.42 8.79 -14.48
N VAL A 198 1.55 10.01 -14.97
CA VAL A 198 2.84 10.62 -15.31
C VAL A 198 3.51 11.17 -14.04
N VAL A 199 4.82 10.99 -13.96
CA VAL A 199 5.67 11.56 -12.89
C VAL A 199 5.84 13.06 -13.16
N PRO A 200 5.81 13.94 -12.15
CA PRO A 200 5.92 15.38 -12.36
C PRO A 200 7.18 15.77 -13.13
N GLU A 201 7.01 16.60 -14.17
CA GLU A 201 8.11 16.96 -15.09
C GLU A 201 9.27 17.66 -14.38
N ASP A 202 8.99 18.41 -13.31
CA ASP A 202 9.97 19.11 -12.47
C ASP A 202 10.87 18.17 -11.65
N THR A 203 10.45 16.92 -11.44
CA THR A 203 11.33 15.89 -10.87
C THR A 203 12.41 15.49 -11.87
N GLY A 204 12.13 15.51 -13.17
CA GLY A 204 13.00 14.99 -14.22
C GLY A 204 13.10 13.45 -14.23
N TRP A 205 12.32 12.76 -13.39
CA TRP A 205 12.37 11.30 -13.23
C TRP A 205 11.49 10.57 -14.25
N LYS A 206 11.87 9.32 -14.52
CA LYS A 206 11.16 8.37 -15.37
C LYS A 206 11.03 7.02 -14.68
N TYR A 207 10.02 6.26 -15.08
CA TYR A 207 9.90 4.87 -14.64
C TYR A 207 11.15 4.07 -15.04
N GLY A 208 11.69 3.33 -14.09
CA GLY A 208 12.94 2.58 -14.21
C GLY A 208 14.18 3.32 -13.71
N ASP A 209 14.09 4.62 -13.41
CA ASP A 209 15.24 5.38 -12.90
C ASP A 209 15.69 4.85 -11.52
N GLU A 210 17.00 4.81 -11.32
CA GLU A 210 17.64 4.56 -10.03
C GLU A 210 18.03 5.89 -9.38
N ILE A 211 17.19 6.36 -8.46
CA ILE A 211 17.27 7.66 -7.82
C ILE A 211 17.92 7.49 -6.44
N PRO A 212 19.00 8.23 -6.12
CA PRO A 212 19.56 8.20 -4.78
C PRO A 212 18.60 8.86 -3.76
N VAL A 213 18.57 8.37 -2.52
CA VAL A 213 17.78 8.94 -1.41
C VAL A 213 18.03 10.44 -1.25
N SER A 214 19.27 10.90 -1.40
CA SER A 214 19.61 12.33 -1.34
C SER A 214 18.82 13.19 -2.33
N GLU A 215 18.59 12.70 -3.55
CA GLU A 215 17.79 13.39 -4.56
C GLU A 215 16.29 13.34 -4.23
N VAL A 216 15.80 12.21 -3.72
CA VAL A 216 14.42 12.08 -3.24
C VAL A 216 14.15 13.10 -2.13
N ARG A 217 15.05 13.20 -1.14
CA ARG A 217 14.95 14.19 -0.06
C ARG A 217 14.99 15.61 -0.57
N ALA A 218 15.87 15.92 -1.51
CA ALA A 218 15.99 17.26 -2.09
C ALA A 218 14.72 17.71 -2.84
N LYS A 219 14.04 16.79 -3.53
CA LYS A 219 12.86 17.10 -4.36
C LYS A 219 11.53 16.96 -3.61
N LEU A 220 11.41 15.96 -2.74
CA LEU A 220 10.15 15.58 -2.10
C LEU A 220 10.14 15.79 -0.58
N GLY A 221 11.30 16.09 0.03
CA GLY A 221 11.46 16.22 1.47
C GLY A 221 11.81 14.92 2.20
N GLU A 222 12.01 15.00 3.51
CA GLU A 222 12.41 13.87 4.36
C GLU A 222 11.21 13.02 4.81
N ASP A 223 10.00 13.59 4.73
CA ASP A 223 8.74 12.97 5.13
C ASP A 223 8.12 12.14 3.98
N ILE A 224 8.95 11.32 3.35
CA ILE A 224 8.55 10.35 2.33
C ILE A 224 8.76 8.96 2.87
N PHE A 225 7.82 8.07 2.58
CA PHE A 225 7.97 6.64 2.84
C PHE A 225 8.04 5.91 1.50
N ILE A 226 8.73 4.78 1.48
CA ILE A 226 8.92 3.99 0.27
C ILE A 226 8.78 2.51 0.60
N SER A 227 8.45 1.70 -0.41
CA SER A 227 8.31 0.26 -0.24
C SER A 227 9.66 -0.43 -0.44
N ILE A 228 9.85 -1.58 0.21
CA ILE A 228 10.92 -2.53 -0.13
C ILE A 228 10.28 -3.70 -0.87
N GLU A 229 10.77 -4.01 -2.08
CA GLU A 229 10.26 -5.09 -2.95
C GLU A 229 11.36 -5.96 -3.57
#